data_AF-A0A533WRQ5-F1
#
_entry.id   AF-A0A533WRQ5-F1
#
_cell.length_a   1.000
_cell.length_b   1.000
_cell.length_c   1.000
_cell.angle_alpha   90.00
_cell.angle_beta   90.00
_cell.angle_gamma   90.00
#
_symmetry.space_group_name_H-M   'P 1'
#
loop_
_entity.id
_entity.type
_entity.pdbx_description
1 polymer ?
#
loop_
_entity_poly.entity_id
_entity_poly.type
_entity_poly.pdbx_seq_one_letter_code
_entity_poly.pdbx_strand_id
1 'polypeptide(L)'
;MKQDHFYLVGQWKNFSDRMQTVSYNGTIILPYYAKDVHIVAAGSYTDIQILLDGKAIAVNDSGLDLKNGTAHISEHRLYNIVSSEQVGSHILTIIAHQGCQIYTFTFG
;
A
#
# COMPACT_ATOMS: atom_id res chain seq x y z
N MET A 1 -7.95 -9.01 13.01
CA MET A 1 -8.19 -8.76 11.58
C MET A 1 -8.35 -10.10 10.89
N LYS A 2 -9.19 -10.20 9.87
CA LYS A 2 -9.44 -11.43 9.12
C LYS A 2 -8.46 -11.50 7.95
N GLN A 3 -7.98 -12.70 7.66
CA GLN A 3 -7.16 -12.97 6.49
C GLN A 3 -7.97 -12.67 5.21
N ASP A 4 -7.30 -12.25 4.15
CA ASP A 4 -7.90 -11.91 2.84
C ASP A 4 -8.88 -10.70 2.87
N HIS A 5 -8.80 -9.87 3.91
CA HIS A 5 -9.59 -8.64 4.02
C HIS A 5 -8.64 -7.46 4.24
N PHE A 6 -8.99 -6.31 3.68
CA PHE A 6 -8.34 -5.04 4.00
C PHE A 6 -9.31 -4.13 4.76
N TYR A 7 -8.74 -3.19 5.52
CA TYR A 7 -9.50 -2.26 6.36
C TYR A 7 -9.11 -0.84 6.00
N LEU A 8 -10.11 0.05 5.91
CA LEU A 8 -9.92 1.46 5.59
C LEU A 8 -10.15 2.32 6.83
N VAL A 9 -9.26 3.27 7.05
CA VAL A 9 -9.39 4.35 8.04
C VAL A 9 -9.27 5.69 7.32
N GLY A 10 -10.07 6.67 7.74
CA GLY A 10 -10.16 7.98 7.09
C GLY A 10 -11.31 8.05 6.08
N GLN A 11 -11.28 9.08 5.23
CA GLN A 11 -12.35 9.33 4.26
C GLN A 11 -11.91 8.86 2.88
N TRP A 12 -12.68 7.93 2.32
CA TRP A 12 -12.42 7.32 1.03
C TRP A 12 -13.65 7.46 0.15
N LYS A 13 -13.43 7.78 -1.13
CA LYS A 13 -14.46 7.71 -2.15
C LYS A 13 -14.37 6.36 -2.84
N ASN A 14 -15.46 5.61 -2.82
CA ASN A 14 -15.59 4.35 -3.53
C ASN A 14 -16.07 4.61 -4.97
N PHE A 15 -15.37 4.06 -5.95
CA PHE A 15 -15.77 4.00 -7.35
C PHE A 15 -15.91 2.54 -7.78
N SER A 16 -16.46 2.28 -8.97
CA SER A 16 -16.68 0.90 -9.45
C SER A 16 -15.42 0.05 -9.54
N ASP A 17 -14.24 0.67 -9.69
CA ASP A 17 -12.97 0.04 -10.01
C ASP A 17 -11.84 0.40 -9.04
N ARG A 18 -12.06 1.33 -8.10
CA ARG A 18 -11.00 1.85 -7.22
C ARG A 18 -11.55 2.52 -5.96
N MET A 19 -10.67 2.65 -4.99
CA MET A 19 -10.82 3.56 -3.86
C MET A 19 -9.95 4.80 -4.08
N GLN A 20 -10.45 5.98 -3.72
CA GLN A 20 -9.66 7.22 -3.74
C GLN A 20 -9.64 7.89 -2.37
N THR A 21 -8.47 8.28 -1.89
CA THR A 21 -8.32 9.02 -0.63
C THR A 21 -8.87 10.44 -0.77
N VAL A 22 -9.78 10.83 0.13
CA VAL A 22 -10.36 12.19 0.19
C VAL A 22 -9.77 13.00 1.33
N SER A 23 -9.47 12.35 2.47
CA SER A 23 -8.77 12.98 3.59
C SER A 23 -7.31 13.30 3.23
N TYR A 24 -6.68 14.17 4.04
CA TYR A 24 -5.25 14.49 3.90
C TYR A 24 -4.39 13.21 3.89
N ASN A 25 -4.69 12.30 4.84
CA ASN A 25 -4.19 10.94 4.90
C ASN A 25 -5.35 9.96 5.06
N GLY A 26 -5.34 8.88 4.30
CA GLY A 26 -6.15 7.68 4.53
C GLY A 26 -5.24 6.50 4.81
N THR A 27 -5.71 5.54 5.58
CA THR A 27 -4.92 4.36 5.93
C THR A 27 -5.60 3.09 5.45
N ILE A 28 -4.83 2.21 4.84
CA ILE A 28 -5.22 0.83 4.56
C ILE A 28 -4.42 -0.08 5.50
N ILE A 29 -5.11 -1.02 6.14
CA ILE A 29 -4.49 -2.08 6.90
C ILE A 29 -4.78 -3.40 6.18
N LEU A 30 -3.70 -4.09 5.79
CA LEU A 30 -3.74 -5.28 4.95
C LEU A 30 -2.92 -6.40 5.61
N PRO A 31 -3.57 -7.33 6.34
CA PRO A 31 -2.98 -8.62 6.67
C PRO A 31 -2.74 -9.41 5.38
N TYR A 32 -1.54 -9.97 5.20
CA TYR A 32 -1.21 -10.78 4.03
C TYR A 32 -0.27 -11.94 4.38
N TYR A 33 -0.20 -12.93 3.48
CA TYR A 33 0.78 -14.03 3.52
C TYR A 33 1.45 -14.15 2.14
N ALA A 34 2.64 -13.57 2.00
CA ALA A 34 3.38 -13.52 0.73
C ALA A 34 4.84 -13.14 0.99
N LYS A 35 5.68 -13.26 -0.04
CA LYS A 35 7.03 -12.69 -0.03
C LYS A 35 7.03 -11.28 -0.61
N ASP A 36 6.24 -11.07 -1.67
CA ASP A 36 6.13 -9.80 -2.38
C ASP A 36 4.71 -9.24 -2.27
N VAL A 37 4.61 -7.91 -2.11
CA VAL A 37 3.34 -7.18 -2.19
C VAL A 37 3.47 -6.07 -3.21
N HIS A 38 2.49 -6.01 -4.10
CA HIS A 38 2.36 -4.96 -5.09
C HIS A 38 1.01 -4.26 -4.97
N ILE A 39 0.97 -3.02 -5.39
CA ILE A 39 -0.24 -2.21 -5.46
C ILE A 39 -0.40 -1.64 -6.87
N VAL A 40 -1.58 -1.78 -7.46
CA VAL A 40 -1.94 -1.01 -8.66
C VAL A 40 -2.56 0.28 -8.20
N ALA A 41 -1.86 1.39 -8.46
CA ALA A 41 -2.23 2.70 -7.99
C ALA A 41 -2.08 3.76 -9.09
N ALA A 42 -2.72 4.91 -8.90
CA ALA A 42 -2.57 6.09 -9.71
C ALA A 42 -2.72 7.35 -8.85
N GLY A 43 -2.24 8.49 -9.35
CA GLY A 43 -2.36 9.77 -8.65
C GLY A 43 -1.68 10.89 -9.41
N SER A 44 -2.05 12.13 -9.09
CA SER A 44 -1.42 13.33 -9.66
C SER A 44 -0.41 13.91 -8.67
N TYR A 45 0.76 13.28 -8.56
CA TYR A 45 1.83 13.63 -7.61
C TYR A 45 1.43 13.48 -6.13
N THR A 46 1.05 12.26 -5.75
CA THR A 46 0.74 11.89 -4.36
C THR A 46 1.71 10.81 -3.90
N ASP A 47 1.72 10.53 -2.60
CA ASP A 47 2.58 9.50 -2.02
C ASP A 47 1.77 8.44 -1.28
N ILE A 48 2.42 7.29 -1.11
CA ILE A 48 2.07 6.32 -0.07
C ILE A 48 3.29 6.07 0.82
N GLN A 49 3.06 5.98 2.12
CA GLN A 49 4.05 5.55 3.11
C GLN A 49 3.69 4.15 3.60
N ILE A 50 4.71 3.31 3.78
CA ILE A 50 4.58 1.91 4.18
C ILE A 50 5.13 1.68 5.59
N LEU A 51 4.32 1.03 6.42
CA LEU A 51 4.76 0.40 7.66
C LEU A 51 4.53 -1.10 7.57
N LEU A 52 5.51 -1.88 8.00
CA LEU A 52 5.42 -3.34 8.11
C LEU A 52 5.39 -3.72 9.58
N ASP A 53 4.37 -4.46 10.00
CA ASP A 53 4.13 -4.87 11.39
C ASP A 53 4.17 -3.69 12.38
N GLY A 54 3.62 -2.55 11.96
CA GLY A 54 3.52 -1.32 12.75
C GLY A 54 4.82 -0.52 12.86
N LYS A 55 5.90 -0.92 12.17
CA LYS A 55 7.20 -0.22 12.15
C LYS A 55 7.49 0.32 10.75
N ALA A 56 8.38 1.31 10.67
CA ALA A 56 8.93 1.71 9.38
C ALA A 56 9.52 0.49 8.68
N ILE A 57 9.18 0.30 7.39
CA ILE A 57 9.66 -0.85 6.63
C ILE A 57 11.18 -0.81 6.53
N ALA A 58 11.81 -1.96 6.79
CA ALA A 58 13.26 -2.09 6.70
C ALA A 58 13.72 -2.06 5.24
N VAL A 59 14.96 -1.65 5.01
CA VAL A 59 15.55 -1.62 3.66
C VAL A 59 15.52 -3.01 3.00
N ASN A 60 15.73 -4.06 3.79
CA ASN A 60 15.75 -5.45 3.27
C ASN A 60 14.37 -5.99 2.89
N ASP A 61 13.28 -5.38 3.35
CA ASP A 61 11.91 -5.75 2.99
C ASP A 61 11.28 -4.76 2.01
N SER A 62 11.97 -3.64 1.73
CA SER A 62 11.45 -2.57 0.89
C SER A 62 11.37 -3.01 -0.57
N GLY A 63 10.18 -2.83 -1.15
CA GLY A 63 10.01 -3.01 -2.59
C GLY A 63 10.79 -1.98 -3.42
N LEU A 64 11.04 -2.30 -4.69
CA LEU A 64 11.86 -1.49 -5.61
C LEU A 64 11.31 -0.08 -5.86
N ASP A 65 10.01 0.12 -5.68
CA ASP A 65 9.37 1.43 -5.85
C ASP A 65 9.41 2.29 -4.57
N LEU A 66 9.92 1.76 -3.46
CA LEU A 66 10.08 2.52 -2.22
C LEU A 66 11.43 3.23 -2.15
N LYS A 67 11.39 4.47 -1.66
CA LYS A 67 12.55 5.22 -1.18
C LYS A 67 12.25 5.67 0.24
N ASN A 68 13.06 5.21 1.21
CA ASN A 68 12.87 5.48 2.64
C ASN A 68 11.44 5.15 3.14
N GLY A 69 10.87 4.03 2.67
CA GLY A 69 9.53 3.58 3.04
C GLY A 69 8.37 4.28 2.33
N THR A 70 8.65 5.14 1.34
CA THR A 70 7.64 5.91 0.60
C THR A 70 7.72 5.61 -0.90
N ALA A 71 6.57 5.45 -1.55
CA ALA A 71 6.45 5.40 -3.00
C ALA A 71 5.76 6.66 -3.53
N HIS A 72 6.35 7.27 -4.57
CA HIS A 72 5.74 8.37 -5.32
C HIS A 72 4.77 7.82 -6.37
N ILE A 73 3.51 8.21 -6.27
CA ILE A 73 2.41 7.76 -7.13
C ILE A 73 2.05 8.88 -8.11
N SER A 74 2.50 8.73 -9.36
CA SER A 74 2.31 9.69 -10.44
C SER A 74 1.76 9.08 -11.73
N GLU A 75 1.79 7.77 -11.86
CA GLU A 75 1.38 7.04 -13.06
C GLU A 75 0.41 5.92 -12.67
N HIS A 76 -0.46 5.53 -13.61
CA HIS A 76 -1.31 4.37 -13.40
C HIS A 76 -0.52 3.09 -13.73
N ARG A 77 0.07 2.47 -12.71
CA ARG A 77 0.87 1.26 -12.87
C ARG A 77 0.87 0.38 -11.63
N LEU A 78 1.55 -0.75 -11.75
CA LEU A 78 1.88 -1.63 -10.64
C LEU A 78 3.15 -1.12 -9.95
N TYR A 79 3.08 -1.02 -8.61
CA TYR A 79 4.17 -0.60 -7.73
C TYR A 79 4.55 -1.75 -6.80
N ASN A 80 5.83 -2.12 -6.75
CA ASN A 80 6.38 -3.10 -5.81
C ASN A 80 6.70 -2.40 -4.47
N ILE A 81 5.95 -2.73 -3.43
CA ILE A 81 6.01 -2.04 -2.13
C ILE A 81 6.57 -2.90 -1.00
N VAL A 82 6.58 -4.23 -1.15
CA VAL A 82 7.28 -5.15 -0.25
C VAL A 82 8.00 -6.19 -1.10
N SER A 83 9.22 -6.51 -0.71
CA SER A 83 10.05 -7.57 -1.30
C SER A 83 10.88 -8.22 -0.19
N SER A 84 10.29 -9.14 0.56
CA SER A 84 10.98 -9.85 1.65
C SER A 84 11.84 -11.01 1.15
N GLU A 85 12.74 -11.51 1.99
CA GLU A 85 13.57 -12.67 1.66
C GLU A 85 12.78 -13.99 1.68
N GLN A 86 11.83 -14.10 2.61
CA GLN A 86 11.06 -15.32 2.86
C GLN A 86 9.56 -15.02 2.88
N VAL A 87 8.75 -16.02 2.54
CA VAL A 87 7.29 -15.93 2.67
C VAL A 87 6.91 -15.85 4.16
N GLY A 88 6.01 -14.94 4.50
CA GLY A 88 5.61 -14.70 5.89
C GLY A 88 4.23 -14.09 6.02
N SER A 89 3.66 -14.19 7.23
CA SER A 89 2.43 -13.48 7.60
C SER A 89 2.79 -12.13 8.21
N HIS A 90 2.24 -11.05 7.66
CA HIS A 90 2.52 -9.70 8.11
C HIS A 90 1.26 -8.82 8.07
N ILE A 91 1.33 -7.67 8.76
CA ILE A 91 0.37 -6.59 8.63
C ILE A 91 1.04 -5.42 7.92
N LEU A 92 0.60 -5.14 6.70
CA LEU A 92 0.98 -3.96 5.96
C LEU A 92 0.06 -2.79 6.32
N THR A 93 0.63 -1.67 6.75
CA THR A 93 -0.11 -0.41 6.89
C THR A 93 0.35 0.55 5.81
N ILE A 94 -0.58 0.97 4.96
CA ILE A 94 -0.33 1.90 3.86
C ILE A 94 -1.02 3.21 4.22
N ILE A 95 -0.23 4.27 4.39
CA ILE A 95 -0.73 5.63 4.59
C ILE A 95 -0.72 6.31 3.23
N ALA A 96 -1.89 6.48 2.63
CA ALA A 96 -2.06 7.12 1.33
C ALA A 96 -2.40 8.60 1.52
N HIS A 97 -1.65 9.48 0.85
CA HIS A 97 -1.97 10.90 0.83
C HIS A 97 -3.21 11.18 -0.03
N GLN A 98 -3.77 12.37 0.15
CA GLN A 98 -4.97 12.84 -0.54
C GLN A 98 -4.84 12.69 -2.06
N GLY A 99 -5.88 12.15 -2.70
CA GLY A 99 -5.94 12.00 -4.15
C GLY A 99 -5.33 10.71 -4.70
N CYS A 100 -4.66 9.90 -3.86
CA CYS A 100 -4.22 8.56 -4.26
C CYS A 100 -5.40 7.66 -4.63
N GLN A 101 -5.25 6.95 -5.74
CA GLN A 101 -6.23 6.01 -6.28
C GLN A 101 -5.63 4.60 -6.21
N ILE A 102 -6.39 3.66 -5.66
CA ILE A 102 -5.93 2.29 -5.41
C ILE A 102 -6.95 1.34 -6.02
N TYR A 103 -6.46 0.48 -6.92
CA TYR A 103 -7.28 -0.40 -7.74
C TYR A 103 -7.27 -1.83 -7.21
N THR A 104 -6.08 -2.35 -6.88
CA THR A 104 -5.94 -3.70 -6.33
C THR A 104 -4.59 -3.91 -5.64
N PHE A 105 -4.49 -5.02 -4.90
CA PHE A 105 -3.25 -5.59 -4.39
C PHE A 105 -2.96 -6.91 -5.09
N THR A 106 -1.69 -7.18 -5.38
CA THR A 106 -1.24 -8.48 -5.89
C THR A 106 -0.05 -8.99 -5.10
N PHE A 107 0.06 -10.32 -4.99
CA PHE A 107 0.99 -10.98 -4.09
C PHE A 107 1.87 -11.98 -4.86
N GLY A 108 3.11 -12.16 -4.42
CA GLY A 108 4.11 -13.06 -5.01
C GLY A 108 4.92 -13.82 -3.98
#